data_AF-A0A1H2T021-F1
#
_entry.id   AF-A0A1H2T021-F1
#
_cell.length_a   1.000
_cell.length_b   1.000
_cell.length_c   1.000
_cell.angle_alpha   90.00
_cell.angle_beta   90.00
_cell.angle_gamma   90.00
#
_symmetry.space_group_name_H-M   'P 1'
#
loop_
_entity.id
_entity.type
_entity.pdbx_description
1 polymer ?
#
loop_
_entity_poly.entity_id
_entity_poly.type
_entity_poly.pdbx_seq_one_letter_code
_entity_poly.pdbx_strand_id
1 'polypeptide(L)'
;MAKIRRIFEASIEEAGDYIFTPSGVIILMESGDFQIYSESARHNLLRRTCMRYAWDQLVDGVKVDELNIRIRDITADLRRRLDSENEWTTDEILKTWYEQNPRQLFFLRRYSSSPSHTNMPPL
;
A
#
# COMPACT_ATOMS: atom_id res chain seq x y z
N MET A 1 -1.92 -13.77 14.80
CA MET A 1 -1.97 -13.08 13.49
C MET A 1 -0.55 -13.00 12.96
N ALA A 2 -0.33 -12.92 11.65
CA ALA A 2 1.03 -12.69 11.16
C ALA A 2 1.47 -11.28 11.58
N LYS A 3 2.70 -11.14 12.06
CA LYS A 3 3.21 -9.86 12.57
C LYS A 3 3.62 -8.96 11.41
N ILE A 4 3.22 -7.69 11.46
CA ILE A 4 3.53 -6.71 10.42
C ILE A 4 4.98 -6.27 10.59
N ARG A 5 5.77 -6.40 9.53
CA ARG A 5 7.18 -6.03 9.49
C ARG A 5 7.38 -4.59 9.04
N ARG A 6 6.79 -4.24 7.89
CA ARG A 6 6.89 -2.91 7.27
C ARG A 6 5.60 -2.58 6.53
N ILE A 7 5.32 -1.29 6.43
CA ILE A 7 4.17 -0.74 5.71
C ILE A 7 4.70 0.28 4.74
N PHE A 8 4.32 0.16 3.48
CA PHE A 8 4.76 1.04 2.41
C PHE A 8 3.60 1.73 1.72
N GLU A 9 3.81 2.98 1.33
CA GLU A 9 2.98 3.66 0.34
C GLU A 9 3.63 3.50 -1.04
N ALA A 10 2.90 2.94 -1.99
CA ALA A 10 3.31 2.87 -3.38
C ALA A 10 2.82 4.12 -4.12
N SER A 11 3.70 4.75 -4.89
CA SER A 11 3.37 5.86 -5.76
C SER A 11 3.80 5.57 -7.19
N ILE A 12 2.99 6.04 -8.14
CA ILE A 12 3.23 5.90 -9.57
C ILE A 12 3.33 7.29 -10.17
N GLU A 13 4.32 7.49 -11.02
CA GLU A 13 4.43 8.61 -11.94
C GLU A 13 4.16 8.08 -13.34
N GLU A 14 3.16 8.67 -14.01
CA GLU A 14 2.81 8.32 -15.38
C GLU A 14 3.78 8.94 -16.39
N ALA A 15 3.82 8.37 -17.60
CA ALA A 15 4.66 8.90 -18.66
C ALA A 15 4.20 10.32 -19.05
N GLY A 16 5.09 11.30 -18.91
CA GLY A 16 4.80 12.70 -19.19
C GLY A 16 4.27 13.49 -18.00
N ASP A 17 4.01 12.83 -16.87
CA ASP A 17 3.80 13.49 -15.59
C ASP A 17 5.15 13.75 -14.90
N TYR A 18 5.14 14.70 -13.95
CA TYR A 18 6.29 15.04 -13.10
C TYR A 18 5.98 14.82 -11.61
N ILE A 19 4.89 14.11 -11.30
CA ILE A 19 4.35 13.96 -9.96
C ILE A 19 4.07 12.48 -9.69
N PHE A 20 4.67 11.97 -8.63
CA PHE A 20 4.32 10.68 -8.07
C PHE A 20 2.99 10.78 -7.31
N THR A 21 2.00 10.05 -7.78
CA THR A 21 0.68 9.98 -7.13
C THR A 21 0.57 8.69 -6.32
N PRO A 22 0.11 8.72 -5.07
CA PRO A 22 -0.16 7.50 -4.30
C PRO A 22 -1.16 6.60 -5.03
N SER A 23 -0.82 5.32 -5.17
CA SER A 23 -1.65 4.34 -5.88
C SER A 23 -1.88 3.05 -5.11
N GLY A 24 -1.20 2.87 -3.97
CA GLY A 24 -1.46 1.75 -3.08
C GLY A 24 -0.74 1.82 -1.74
N VAL A 25 -1.19 0.97 -0.82
CA VAL A 25 -0.53 0.65 0.46
C VAL A 25 -0.17 -0.82 0.44
N ILE A 26 1.07 -1.13 0.80
CA ILE A 26 1.61 -2.49 0.85
C ILE A 26 1.93 -2.81 2.30
N ILE A 27 1.35 -3.88 2.83
CA ILE A 27 1.66 -4.39 4.17
C ILE A 27 2.54 -5.61 4.01
N LEU A 28 3.78 -5.54 4.48
CA LEU A 28 4.75 -6.62 4.46
C LEU A 28 4.77 -7.31 5.84
N MET A 29 4.52 -8.61 5.85
CA MET A 29 4.53 -9.44 7.05
C MET A 29 5.95 -9.93 7.39
N GLU A 30 6.17 -10.36 8.63
CA GLU A 30 7.45 -10.96 9.06
C GLU A 30 7.78 -12.26 8.31
N SER A 31 6.76 -13.00 7.84
CA SER A 31 6.93 -14.19 6.99
C SER A 31 7.50 -13.89 5.61
N GLY A 32 7.48 -12.63 5.17
CA GLY A 32 7.82 -12.21 3.81
C GLY A 32 6.62 -12.12 2.88
N ASP A 33 5.44 -12.60 3.30
CA ASP A 33 4.19 -12.38 2.57
C ASP A 33 3.80 -10.90 2.58
N PHE A 34 3.12 -10.45 1.54
CA PHE A 34 2.63 -9.07 1.48
C PHE A 34 1.20 -8.98 0.98
N GLN A 35 0.50 -7.94 1.41
CA GLN A 35 -0.85 -7.58 0.98
C GLN A 35 -0.83 -6.21 0.31
N ILE A 36 -1.65 -6.01 -0.72
CA ILE A 36 -1.73 -4.76 -1.48
C ILE A 36 -3.15 -4.20 -1.44
N TYR A 37 -3.27 -2.96 -1.00
CA TYR A 37 -4.49 -2.16 -0.98
C TYR A 37 -4.31 -0.99 -1.92
N SER A 38 -4.84 -1.08 -3.13
CA SER A 38 -4.53 -0.13 -4.20
C SER A 38 -5.78 0.36 -4.90
N GLU A 39 -5.61 1.26 -5.86
CA GLU A 39 -6.58 1.43 -6.93
C GLU A 39 -6.78 0.11 -7.70
N SER A 40 -8.02 -0.18 -8.14
CA SER A 40 -8.34 -1.42 -8.86
C SER A 40 -7.47 -1.60 -10.11
N ALA A 41 -7.34 -0.55 -10.92
CA ALA A 41 -6.58 -0.59 -12.16
C ALA A 41 -5.07 -0.83 -11.94
N ARG A 42 -4.55 -0.47 -10.76
CA ARG A 42 -3.12 -0.56 -10.43
C ARG A 42 -2.74 -1.83 -9.66
N HIS A 43 -3.71 -2.62 -9.20
CA HIS A 43 -3.44 -3.77 -8.33
C HIS A 43 -2.51 -4.81 -8.98
N ASN A 44 -2.82 -5.26 -10.20
CA ASN A 44 -2.01 -6.26 -10.90
C ASN A 44 -0.62 -5.75 -11.30
N LEU A 45 -0.51 -4.45 -11.60
CA LEU A 45 0.78 -3.80 -11.84
C LEU A 45 1.63 -3.84 -10.57
N LEU A 46 1.11 -3.30 -9.46
CA LEU A 46 1.83 -3.25 -8.18
C LEU A 46 2.19 -4.64 -7.68
N ARG A 47 1.28 -5.62 -7.79
CA ARG A 47 1.54 -7.01 -7.40
C ARG A 47 2.71 -7.61 -8.17
N ARG A 48 2.70 -7.49 -9.51
CA ARG A 48 3.80 -8.00 -10.35
C ARG A 48 5.12 -7.28 -10.07
N THR A 49 5.07 -5.96 -9.86
CA THR A 49 6.24 -5.15 -9.51
C THR A 49 6.85 -5.60 -8.17
N CYS A 50 6.03 -5.78 -7.12
CA CYS A 50 6.50 -6.27 -5.82
C CYS A 50 7.08 -7.69 -5.86
N MET A 51 6.59 -8.54 -6.78
CA MET A 51 7.15 -9.89 -6.96
C MET A 51 8.45 -9.90 -7.76
N ARG A 52 8.70 -8.88 -8.58
CA ARG A 52 9.82 -8.85 -9.54
C ARG A 52 11.07 -8.16 -8.99
N TYR A 53 10.89 -7.14 -8.15
CA TYR A 53 11.98 -6.29 -7.68
C TYR A 53 12.16 -6.42 -6.17
N ALA A 54 13.40 -6.28 -5.70
CA ALA A 54 13.69 -6.23 -4.28
C ALA A 54 13.14 -4.94 -3.65
N TRP A 55 12.79 -4.99 -2.36
CA TRP A 55 12.22 -3.85 -1.63
C TRP A 55 13.10 -2.59 -1.70
N ASP A 56 14.42 -2.74 -1.60
CA ASP A 56 15.35 -1.60 -1.66
C ASP A 56 15.35 -0.95 -3.06
N GLN A 57 15.22 -1.75 -4.13
CA GLN A 57 15.07 -1.22 -5.50
C GLN A 57 13.74 -0.48 -5.67
N LEU A 58 12.67 -0.98 -5.05
CA LEU A 58 11.38 -0.31 -5.07
C LEU A 58 11.41 1.01 -4.30
N VAL A 59 12.21 1.12 -3.24
CA VAL A 59 12.40 2.37 -2.49
C VAL A 59 13.12 3.41 -3.37
N ASP A 60 14.17 3.00 -4.07
CA ASP A 60 14.89 3.86 -5.02
C ASP A 60 14.04 4.24 -6.23
N GLY A 61 13.12 3.35 -6.62
CA GLY A 61 12.21 3.51 -7.74
C GLY A 61 12.63 2.66 -8.94
N VAL A 62 11.63 2.08 -9.62
CA VAL A 62 11.82 1.21 -10.79
C VAL A 62 10.94 1.68 -11.93
N LYS A 63 11.41 1.49 -13.17
CA LYS A 63 10.63 1.77 -14.37
C LYS A 63 9.99 0.49 -14.91
N VAL A 64 8.68 0.51 -15.12
CA VAL A 64 7.88 -0.61 -15.66
C VAL A 64 6.91 -0.06 -16.70
N ASP A 65 7.06 -0.48 -17.96
CA ASP A 65 6.18 -0.10 -19.08
C ASP A 65 5.88 1.41 -19.11
N GLU A 66 6.95 2.21 -19.14
CA GLU A 66 6.97 3.69 -19.12
C GLU A 66 6.56 4.38 -17.81
N LEU A 67 6.04 3.63 -16.84
CA LEU A 67 5.69 4.14 -15.51
C LEU A 67 6.88 4.08 -14.57
N ASN A 68 7.10 5.13 -13.78
CA ASN A 68 8.02 5.06 -12.65
C ASN A 68 7.22 4.69 -11.40
N ILE A 69 7.64 3.63 -10.73
CA ILE A 69 6.99 3.11 -9.53
C ILE A 69 7.99 3.15 -8.40
N ARG A 70 7.61 3.75 -7.27
CA ARG A 70 8.40 3.74 -6.05
C ARG A 70 7.55 3.41 -4.84
N ILE A 71 8.19 2.94 -3.79
CA ILE A 71 7.56 2.75 -2.48
C ILE A 71 8.26 3.61 -1.44
N ARG A 72 7.48 4.10 -0.48
CA ARG A 72 7.98 4.84 0.68
C ARG A 72 7.63 4.06 1.93
N ASP A 73 8.62 3.80 2.79
CA ASP A 73 8.36 3.20 4.10
C ASP A 73 7.65 4.23 5.00
N ILE A 74 6.44 3.89 5.42
CA ILE A 74 5.57 4.73 6.25
C ILE A 74 5.36 4.11 7.63
N THR A 75 6.12 3.06 7.97
CA THR A 75 5.99 2.32 9.24
C THR A 75 6.22 3.24 10.43
N ALA A 76 7.24 4.11 10.37
CA ALA A 76 7.54 5.05 11.45
C ALA A 76 6.46 6.14 11.59
N ASP A 77 5.90 6.61 10.47
CA ASP A 77 4.80 7.57 10.47
C ASP A 77 3.54 6.99 11.11
N LEU A 78 3.21 5.73 10.80
CA LEU A 78 2.09 5.03 11.41
C LEU A 78 2.36 4.74 12.89
N ARG A 79 3.58 4.35 13.27
CA ARG A 79 3.94 4.12 14.69
C ARG A 79 3.79 5.36 15.56
N ARG A 80 3.97 6.56 15.00
CA ARG A 80 3.77 7.82 15.73
C ARG A 80 2.30 8.18 15.92
N ARG A 81 1.40 7.55 15.18
CA ARG A 81 -0.03 7.88 15.13
C ARG A 81 -0.90 6.81 15.77
N LEU A 82 -0.48 5.56 15.65
CA LEU A 82 -1.05 4.40 16.31
C LEU A 82 -0.27 4.13 17.59
N ASP A 83 -0.96 3.64 18.62
CA ASP A 83 -0.30 3.29 19.88
C ASP A 83 0.78 2.24 19.65
N SER A 84 2.00 2.52 20.11
CA SER A 84 3.18 1.71 19.80
C SER A 84 3.21 0.35 20.51
N GLU A 85 2.36 0.17 21.53
CA GLU A 85 2.37 -1.01 22.41
C GLU A 85 1.48 -2.16 21.93
N ASN A 86 0.59 -1.93 20.97
CA ASN A 86 -0.37 -2.93 20.48
C ASN A 86 -0.04 -3.43 19.07
N GLU A 87 -0.42 -4.69 18.77
CA GLU A 87 -0.46 -5.17 17.39
C GLU A 87 -1.54 -4.40 16.61
N TRP A 88 -1.15 -3.78 15.49
CA TRP A 88 -2.09 -3.06 14.64
C TRP A 88 -2.80 -4.01 13.69
N THR A 89 -4.10 -3.81 13.55
CA THR A 89 -4.89 -4.44 12.50
C THR A 89 -4.67 -3.72 11.18
N THR A 90 -4.90 -4.44 10.07
CA THR A 90 -4.94 -3.85 8.73
C THR A 90 -5.92 -2.68 8.66
N ASP A 91 -7.11 -2.79 9.27
CA ASP A 91 -8.14 -1.75 9.22
C ASP A 91 -7.65 -0.44 9.87
N GLU A 92 -7.02 -0.53 11.06
CA GLU A 92 -6.42 0.60 11.74
C GLU A 92 -5.34 1.28 10.89
N ILE A 93 -4.46 0.48 10.27
CA ILE A 93 -3.40 0.99 9.37
C ILE A 93 -4.01 1.77 8.21
N LEU A 94 -4.96 1.17 7.49
CA LEU A 94 -5.53 1.78 6.29
C LEU A 94 -6.36 3.01 6.64
N LYS A 95 -7.12 2.97 7.73
CA LYS A 95 -7.90 4.10 8.21
C LYS A 95 -7.00 5.26 8.64
N THR A 96 -6.01 5.01 9.50
CA THR A 96 -5.10 6.06 9.97
C THR A 96 -4.29 6.68 8.83
N TRP A 97 -3.89 5.87 7.84
CA TRP A 97 -3.21 6.40 6.66
C TRP A 97 -4.14 7.23 5.78
N TYR A 98 -5.35 6.74 5.50
CA TYR A 98 -6.36 7.44 4.71
C TYR A 98 -6.67 8.84 5.27
N GLU A 99 -6.81 8.96 6.60
CA GLU A 99 -7.12 10.22 7.29
C GLU A 99 -6.03 11.29 7.11
N GLN A 100 -4.80 10.93 6.72
CA GLN A 100 -3.73 11.90 6.46
C GLN A 100 -3.96 12.70 5.18
N ASN A 101 -4.41 12.05 4.12
CA ASN A 101 -4.67 12.70 2.85
C ASN A 101 -5.81 12.00 2.08
N PRO A 102 -7.06 12.17 2.50
CA PRO A 102 -8.21 11.47 1.91
C PRO A 102 -8.39 11.70 0.40
N ARG A 103 -7.90 12.85 -0.10
CA ARG A 103 -7.99 13.20 -1.52
C ARG A 103 -7.04 12.34 -2.36
N GLN A 104 -5.78 12.19 -1.95
CA GLN A 104 -4.81 11.36 -2.68
C GLN A 104 -4.98 9.86 -2.39
N LEU A 105 -5.51 9.52 -1.22
CA LEU A 105 -5.68 8.12 -0.78
C LEU A 105 -7.14 7.64 -0.92
N PHE A 106 -7.92 8.25 -1.82
CA PHE A 106 -9.36 7.97 -1.97
C PHE A 106 -9.66 6.47 -2.21
N PHE A 107 -8.73 5.74 -2.84
CA PHE A 107 -8.84 4.30 -3.07
C PHE A 107 -8.91 3.48 -1.78
N LEU A 108 -8.41 4.01 -0.65
CA LEU A 108 -8.48 3.35 0.66
C LEU A 108 -9.89 3.31 1.24
N ARG A 109 -10.78 4.21 0.80
CA ARG A 109 -12.16 4.30 1.31
C ARG A 109 -12.94 2.98 1.16
N ARG A 110 -12.63 2.18 0.13
CA ARG A 110 -13.26 0.87 -0.10
C ARG A 110 -12.80 -0.20 0.88
N TYR A 111 -11.71 0.04 1.59
CA TYR A 111 -11.12 -0.87 2.56
C TYR A 111 -11.35 -0.43 4.00
N SER A 112 -11.54 0.87 4.25
CA SER A 112 -11.82 1.45 5.57
C SER A 112 -13.29 1.34 6.01
N SER A 113 -14.16 0.79 5.16
CA SER A 113 -15.58 0.60 5.43
C SER A 113 -15.86 -0.90 5.56
N SER A 114 -15.76 -1.48 6.75
CA SER A 114 -16.50 -2.72 7.04
C SER A 114 -17.85 -2.36 7.67
N PRO A 115 -18.93 -2.94 7.14
CA PRO A 115 -19.48 -4.07 7.86
C PRO A 115 -19.49 -5.33 7.00
N SER A 116 -18.85 -6.38 7.51
CA SER A 116 -19.10 -7.82 7.24
C SER A 116 -18.98 -8.34 5.80
N HIS A 117 -18.07 -9.33 5.64
CA HIS A 117 -18.16 -10.51 4.76
C HIS A 117 -18.62 -10.35 3.29
N THR A 118 -17.80 -10.93 2.41
CA THR A 118 -18.12 -11.41 1.05
C THR A 118 -18.01 -10.38 -0.07
N ASN A 119 -16.85 -10.38 -0.73
CA ASN A 119 -16.75 -10.11 -2.17
C ASN A 119 -15.61 -10.98 -2.73
N MET A 120 -15.82 -12.29 -2.71
CA MET A 120 -15.18 -13.16 -3.70
C MET A 120 -15.93 -12.95 -5.02
N PRO A 121 -15.24 -12.71 -6.15
CA PRO A 121 -15.89 -12.73 -7.46
C PRO A 121 -16.42 -14.16 -7.74
N PRO A 122 -17.60 -14.30 -8.38
CA PRO A 122 -18.07 -15.61 -8.80
C PRO A 122 -17.12 -16.22 -9.84
N LEU A 123 -16.89 -17.53 -9.73
CA LEU A 123 -16.27 -18.37 -10.76
C LEU A 123 -17.16 -18.45 -12.00
#